data_AF-A0A942AQ47-F1
#
_entry.id   AF-A0A942AQ47-F1
#
_cell.length_a   1.000
_cell.length_b   1.000
_cell.length_c   1.000
_cell.angle_alpha   90.00
_cell.angle_beta   90.00
_cell.angle_gamma   90.00
#
_symmetry.space_group_name_H-M   'P 1'
#
loop_
_entity.id
_entity.type
_entity.pdbx_description
1 polymer ?
#
loop_
_entity_poly.entity_id
_entity_poly.type
_entity_poly.pdbx_seq_one_letter_code
_entity_poly.pdbx_strand_id
1 'polypeptide(L)'
;MYKTKEIIKLIYYIIKFHDTFITQEYVKKLYYDNNNCIGKIEILIKKLCNSSNYIFNNINQSFTEELIIQAYFLLANKLLDKEITTKIIELYYKNVDVAPHSLASLLHLYIVNNIAKNNIEFAFLISNYIMLKKDRWFLIPYEYCHIDYREAIENNDLSSLIRIFYDIELVKNDKRPCLLSRDEVIQKIKTIKEELVSIYCVNKLYLFGSFAKGNNTEKSDLDFVVIFNESLINKEKNDMIKNMKNYLSNEFDCDVDLLDFSYALNTFDKSQMEYLITLI
;
A
#
# COMPACT_ATOMS: atom_id res chain seq x y z
N MET A 1 9.56 16.23 0.70
CA MET A 1 9.74 15.25 -0.39
C MET A 1 8.96 14.01 -0.02
N TYR A 2 7.83 13.74 -0.67
CA TYR A 2 7.05 12.54 -0.35
C TYR A 2 7.86 11.30 -0.67
N LYS A 3 7.75 10.29 0.19
CA LYS A 3 8.55 9.08 0.08
C LYS A 3 8.16 8.37 -1.21
N THR A 4 9.06 8.35 -2.20
CA THR A 4 8.92 7.64 -3.48
C THR A 4 8.37 6.21 -3.30
N LYS A 5 8.77 5.54 -2.21
CA LYS A 5 8.24 4.23 -1.79
C LYS A 5 6.70 4.21 -1.67
N GLU A 6 6.10 5.23 -1.06
CA GLU A 6 4.64 5.32 -0.86
C GLU A 6 3.92 5.62 -2.17
N ILE A 7 4.51 6.44 -3.05
CA ILE A 7 3.96 6.70 -4.39
C ILE A 7 3.92 5.40 -5.20
N ILE A 8 5.04 4.65 -5.23
CA ILE A 8 5.09 3.34 -5.90
C ILE A 8 4.05 2.38 -5.32
N LYS A 9 3.88 2.37 -3.99
CA LYS A 9 2.90 1.53 -3.31
C LYS A 9 1.47 1.92 -3.67
N LEU A 10 1.16 3.22 -3.69
CA LEU A 10 -0.14 3.75 -4.15
C LEU A 10 -0.44 3.29 -5.59
N ILE A 11 0.51 3.50 -6.51
CA ILE A 11 0.35 3.11 -7.93
C ILE A 11 0.12 1.61 -8.03
N TYR A 12 0.90 0.81 -7.33
CA TYR A 12 0.79 -0.65 -7.34
C TYR A 12 -0.62 -1.12 -6.96
N TYR A 13 -1.17 -0.61 -5.86
CA TYR A 13 -2.49 -1.03 -5.39
C TYR A 13 -3.63 -0.47 -6.25
N ILE A 14 -3.50 0.74 -6.80
CA ILE A 14 -4.45 1.25 -7.81
C ILE A 14 -4.47 0.34 -9.03
N ILE A 15 -3.30 -0.12 -9.50
CA ILE A 15 -3.22 -0.96 -10.69
C ILE A 15 -3.80 -2.36 -10.45
N LYS A 16 -3.82 -2.83 -9.21
CA LYS A 16 -4.51 -4.07 -8.83
C LYS A 16 -6.03 -4.03 -9.00
N PHE A 17 -6.64 -2.87 -9.26
CA PHE A 17 -8.02 -2.82 -9.76
C PHE A 17 -8.16 -3.34 -11.20
N HIS A 18 -7.08 -3.30 -11.99
CA HIS A 18 -7.05 -3.70 -13.41
C HIS A 18 -6.34 -5.04 -13.64
N ASP A 19 -5.26 -5.29 -12.89
CA ASP A 19 -4.45 -6.50 -13.04
C ASP A 19 -4.00 -7.03 -11.67
N THR A 20 -4.58 -8.17 -11.26
CA THR A 20 -4.27 -8.81 -9.98
C THR A 20 -2.91 -9.49 -9.95
N PHE A 21 -2.31 -9.78 -11.10
CA PHE A 21 -1.03 -10.50 -11.21
C PHE A 21 0.18 -9.57 -11.20
N ILE A 22 -0.04 -8.25 -11.29
CA ILE A 22 1.02 -7.25 -11.25
C ILE A 22 1.82 -7.35 -9.95
N THR A 23 3.13 -7.14 -10.03
CA THR A 23 4.01 -7.10 -8.85
C THR A 23 4.50 -5.68 -8.57
N GLN A 24 4.74 -5.37 -7.29
CA GLN A 24 5.22 -4.05 -6.90
C GLN A 24 6.62 -3.76 -7.49
N GLU A 25 7.48 -4.79 -7.60
CA GLU A 25 8.80 -4.64 -8.22
C GLU A 25 8.70 -4.30 -9.71
N TYR A 26 7.71 -4.83 -10.42
CA TYR A 26 7.49 -4.47 -11.82
C TYR A 26 7.03 -3.01 -11.97
N VAL A 27 6.09 -2.56 -11.13
CA VAL A 27 5.67 -1.14 -11.06
C VAL A 27 6.86 -0.23 -10.75
N LYS A 28 7.73 -0.64 -9.81
CA LYS A 28 8.95 0.08 -9.46
C LYS A 28 9.91 0.22 -10.64
N LYS A 29 10.12 -0.84 -11.44
CA LYS A 29 10.97 -0.79 -12.64
C LYS A 29 10.43 0.22 -13.66
N LEU A 30 9.11 0.27 -13.87
CA LEU A 30 8.47 1.25 -14.76
C LEU A 30 8.54 2.68 -14.21
N TYR A 31 8.42 2.85 -12.89
CA TYR A 31 8.56 4.15 -12.22
C TYR A 31 9.96 4.74 -12.43
N TYR A 32 11.01 3.93 -12.30
CA TYR A 32 12.40 4.35 -12.52
C TYR A 32 12.85 4.33 -13.98
N ASP A 33 11.94 4.05 -14.92
CA ASP A 33 12.23 4.01 -16.36
C ASP A 33 13.24 2.92 -16.78
N ASN A 34 13.30 1.82 -16.03
CA ASN A 34 14.21 0.71 -16.31
C ASN A 34 13.67 -0.26 -17.39
N ASN A 35 12.41 -0.11 -17.81
CA ASN A 35 11.72 -1.01 -18.74
C ASN A 35 10.95 -0.21 -19.80
N ASN A 36 10.91 -0.72 -21.03
CA ASN A 36 10.06 -0.18 -22.09
C ASN A 36 8.57 -0.45 -21.82
N CYS A 37 7.72 0.54 -22.12
CA CYS A 37 6.27 0.46 -21.92
C CYS A 37 5.56 0.15 -23.25
N ILE A 38 5.34 -1.14 -23.54
CA ILE A 38 4.74 -1.56 -24.83
C ILE A 38 3.26 -1.94 -24.67
N GLY A 39 2.90 -2.62 -23.57
CA GLY A 39 1.53 -3.05 -23.33
C GLY A 39 0.65 -1.96 -22.70
N LYS A 40 -0.66 -2.23 -22.71
CA LYS A 40 -1.68 -1.28 -22.23
C LYS A 40 -1.50 -0.97 -20.73
N ILE A 41 -1.16 -1.98 -19.93
CA ILE A 41 -1.00 -1.83 -18.48
C ILE A 41 0.28 -1.05 -18.14
N GLU A 42 1.38 -1.30 -18.85
CA GLU A 42 2.64 -0.58 -18.68
C GLU A 42 2.48 0.89 -19.06
N ILE A 43 1.77 1.18 -20.14
CA ILE A 43 1.45 2.55 -20.55
C ILE A 43 0.59 3.24 -19.49
N LEU A 44 -0.40 2.55 -18.91
CA LEU A 44 -1.20 3.09 -17.81
C LEU A 44 -0.35 3.37 -16.57
N ILE A 45 0.48 2.41 -16.15
CA ILE A 45 1.41 2.57 -15.03
C ILE A 45 2.30 3.79 -15.26
N LYS A 46 2.92 3.93 -16.45
CA LYS A 46 3.80 5.05 -16.76
C LYS A 46 3.09 6.40 -16.70
N LYS A 47 1.87 6.48 -17.24
CA LYS A 47 1.03 7.68 -17.16
C LYS A 47 0.67 8.03 -15.73
N LEU A 48 0.34 7.04 -14.91
CA LEU A 48 0.06 7.21 -13.49
C LEU A 48 1.32 7.63 -12.70
N CYS A 49 2.50 7.11 -13.02
CA CYS A 49 3.78 7.57 -12.49
C CYS A 49 4.03 9.05 -12.82
N ASN A 50 3.82 9.46 -14.07
CA ASN A 50 4.04 10.85 -14.49
C ASN A 50 3.07 11.81 -13.80
N SER A 51 1.79 11.46 -13.77
CA SER A 51 0.74 12.26 -13.12
C SER A 51 0.93 12.36 -11.61
N SER A 52 1.26 11.25 -10.94
CA SER A 52 1.54 11.23 -9.49
C SER A 52 2.78 12.07 -9.12
N ASN A 53 3.86 11.98 -9.91
CA ASN A 53 5.04 12.81 -9.69
C ASN A 53 4.72 14.30 -9.84
N TYR A 54 3.96 14.68 -10.87
CA TYR A 54 3.54 16.05 -11.07
C TYR A 54 2.70 16.57 -9.89
N ILE A 55 1.64 15.85 -9.51
CA ILE A 55 0.70 16.33 -8.48
C ILE A 55 1.36 16.40 -7.10
N PHE A 56 2.17 15.41 -6.71
CA PHE A 56 2.78 15.37 -5.38
C PHE A 56 4.00 16.29 -5.24
N ASN A 57 4.68 16.64 -6.33
CA ASN A 57 5.70 17.69 -6.33
C ASN A 57 5.10 19.09 -6.16
N ASN A 58 3.80 19.26 -6.43
CA ASN A 58 3.09 20.52 -6.32
C ASN A 58 2.19 20.63 -5.07
N ILE A 59 2.43 19.83 -4.03
CA ILE A 59 1.56 19.78 -2.85
C ILE A 59 1.40 21.12 -2.11
N ASN A 60 2.48 21.92 -2.12
CA ASN A 60 2.55 23.20 -1.44
C ASN A 60 1.91 24.32 -2.28
N GLN A 61 1.58 24.06 -3.55
CA GLN A 61 0.93 25.01 -4.44
C GLN A 61 -0.58 25.06 -4.18
N SER A 62 -1.23 26.15 -4.57
CA SER A 62 -2.69 26.28 -4.49
C SER A 62 -3.40 25.22 -5.34
N PHE A 63 -4.61 24.82 -4.94
CA PHE A 63 -5.43 23.88 -5.71
C PHE A 63 -6.12 24.65 -6.83
N THR A 64 -5.54 24.62 -8.04
CA THR A 64 -5.94 25.44 -9.19
C THR A 64 -6.44 24.58 -10.35
N GLU A 65 -7.14 25.23 -11.30
CA GLU A 65 -7.56 24.62 -12.57
C GLU A 65 -6.37 24.04 -13.34
N GLU A 66 -5.27 24.80 -13.43
CA GLU A 66 -4.04 24.37 -14.09
C GLU A 66 -3.46 23.10 -13.46
N LEU A 67 -3.39 23.02 -12.13
CA LEU A 67 -2.90 21.83 -11.42
C LEU A 67 -3.73 20.59 -11.78
N ILE A 68 -5.05 20.70 -11.74
CA ILE A 68 -5.99 19.61 -12.02
C ILE A 68 -5.90 19.17 -13.48
N ILE A 69 -5.92 20.13 -14.42
CA ILE A 69 -5.85 19.86 -15.86
C ILE A 69 -4.53 19.20 -16.23
N GLN A 70 -3.40 19.72 -15.75
CA GLN A 70 -2.09 19.14 -16.07
C GLN A 70 -1.94 17.73 -15.50
N ALA A 71 -2.37 17.51 -14.25
CA ALA A 71 -2.34 16.18 -13.63
C ALA A 71 -3.18 15.18 -14.43
N TYR A 72 -4.42 15.54 -14.80
CA TYR A 72 -5.29 14.69 -15.59
C TYR A 72 -4.76 14.46 -17.01
N PHE A 73 -4.20 15.49 -17.65
CA PHE A 73 -3.63 15.38 -18.98
C PHE A 73 -2.47 14.37 -19.03
N LEU A 74 -1.58 14.39 -18.04
CA LEU A 74 -0.48 13.42 -17.91
C LEU A 74 -0.98 11.98 -17.73
N LEU A 75 -2.15 11.80 -17.11
CA LEU A 75 -2.75 10.49 -16.85
C LEU A 75 -3.55 9.97 -18.06
N ALA A 76 -4.39 10.82 -18.66
CA ALA A 76 -5.39 10.39 -19.65
C ALA A 76 -5.00 10.73 -21.09
N ASN A 77 -4.00 11.60 -21.31
CA ASN A 77 -3.71 12.29 -22.57
C ASN A 77 -4.96 13.00 -23.14
N LYS A 78 -5.77 13.60 -22.26
CA LYS A 78 -6.99 14.31 -22.62
C LYS A 78 -7.14 15.52 -21.71
N LEU A 79 -7.63 16.63 -22.25
CA LEU A 79 -8.03 17.77 -21.45
C LEU A 79 -9.31 17.44 -20.67
N LEU A 80 -9.34 17.85 -19.41
CA LEU A 80 -10.53 17.73 -18.59
C LEU A 80 -11.56 18.77 -19.03
N ASP A 81 -12.84 18.41 -18.95
CA ASP A 81 -13.91 19.36 -19.25
C ASP A 81 -13.89 20.54 -18.28
N LYS A 82 -14.18 21.75 -18.78
CA LYS A 82 -14.09 22.98 -18.00
C LYS A 82 -15.15 23.04 -16.88
N GLU A 83 -16.36 22.55 -17.14
CA GLU A 83 -17.43 22.52 -16.13
C GLU A 83 -17.06 21.55 -15.00
N ILE A 84 -16.54 20.37 -15.35
CA ILE A 84 -16.05 19.39 -14.37
C ILE A 84 -14.91 19.99 -13.53
N THR A 85 -13.95 20.63 -14.19
CA THR A 85 -12.79 21.22 -13.49
C THR A 85 -13.22 22.34 -12.54
N THR A 86 -14.11 23.22 -13.00
CA THR A 86 -14.70 24.29 -12.18
C THR A 86 -15.41 23.70 -10.97
N LYS A 87 -16.16 22.61 -11.16
CA LYS A 87 -16.89 21.98 -10.05
C LYS A 87 -15.98 21.31 -9.03
N ILE A 88 -14.88 20.67 -9.46
CA ILE A 88 -13.86 20.12 -8.56
C ILE A 88 -13.27 21.23 -7.66
N ILE A 89 -12.93 22.37 -8.24
CA ILE A 89 -12.41 23.54 -7.50
C ILE A 89 -13.45 24.08 -6.52
N GLU A 90 -14.70 24.24 -6.97
CA GLU A 90 -15.80 24.71 -6.13
C GLU A 90 -16.01 23.79 -4.93
N LEU A 91 -16.08 22.47 -5.15
CA LEU A 91 -16.24 21.48 -4.09
C LEU A 91 -15.06 21.50 -3.11
N TYR A 92 -13.84 21.67 -3.62
CA TYR A 92 -12.65 21.78 -2.78
C TYR A 92 -12.73 22.98 -1.83
N TYR A 93 -12.91 24.20 -2.36
CA TYR A 93 -12.87 25.40 -1.54
C TYR A 93 -14.11 25.58 -0.65
N LYS A 94 -15.29 25.09 -1.07
CA LYS A 94 -16.48 25.08 -0.20
C LYS A 94 -16.35 24.18 1.02
N ASN A 95 -15.48 23.18 0.94
CA ASN A 95 -15.31 22.18 1.99
C ASN A 95 -13.88 22.18 2.54
N VAL A 96 -13.11 23.27 2.36
CA VAL A 96 -11.70 23.29 2.77
C VAL A 96 -11.53 23.12 4.28
N ASP A 97 -12.52 23.50 5.08
CA ASP A 97 -12.48 23.43 6.54
C ASP A 97 -13.02 22.10 7.12
N VAL A 98 -13.53 21.20 6.27
CA VAL A 98 -14.02 19.89 6.75
C VAL A 98 -12.88 18.91 6.98
N ALA A 99 -13.19 17.79 7.64
CA ALA A 99 -12.22 16.72 7.88
C ALA A 99 -11.56 16.24 6.56
N PRO A 100 -10.23 16.02 6.54
CA PRO A 100 -9.50 15.66 5.32
C PRO A 100 -10.10 14.45 4.58
N HIS A 101 -10.49 13.40 5.31
CA HIS A 101 -11.12 12.21 4.76
C HIS A 101 -12.44 12.53 4.06
N SER A 102 -13.30 13.34 4.69
CA SER A 102 -14.59 13.75 4.12
C SER A 102 -14.40 14.55 2.84
N LEU A 103 -13.45 15.49 2.82
CA LEU A 103 -13.11 16.27 1.62
C LEU A 103 -12.57 15.38 0.50
N ALA A 104 -11.66 14.46 0.85
CA ALA A 104 -11.08 13.50 -0.10
C ALA A 104 -12.16 12.60 -0.70
N SER A 105 -13.00 11.97 0.12
CA SER A 105 -14.10 11.11 -0.33
C SER A 105 -15.12 11.85 -1.19
N LEU A 106 -15.46 13.11 -0.84
CA LEU A 106 -16.38 13.93 -1.63
C LEU A 106 -15.86 14.19 -3.04
N LEU A 107 -14.61 14.66 -3.17
CA LEU A 107 -14.00 14.91 -4.48
C LEU A 107 -13.76 13.61 -5.24
N HIS A 108 -13.38 12.54 -4.54
CA HIS A 108 -13.18 11.23 -5.12
C HIS A 108 -14.44 10.74 -5.82
N LEU A 109 -15.57 10.76 -5.11
CA LEU A 109 -16.85 10.28 -5.62
C LEU A 109 -17.34 11.15 -6.79
N TYR A 110 -17.18 12.48 -6.68
CA TYR A 110 -17.49 13.39 -7.77
C TYR A 110 -16.67 13.07 -9.03
N ILE A 111 -15.36 12.88 -8.90
CA ILE A 111 -14.47 12.54 -10.02
C ILE A 111 -14.89 11.23 -10.67
N VAL A 112 -15.11 10.18 -9.87
CA VAL A 112 -15.45 8.85 -10.40
C VAL A 112 -16.75 8.90 -11.21
N ASN A 113 -17.74 9.66 -10.75
CA ASN A 113 -19.05 9.75 -11.42
C ASN A 113 -19.06 10.65 -12.67
N ASN A 114 -18.15 11.62 -12.77
CA ASN A 114 -18.22 12.65 -13.82
C ASN A 114 -17.09 12.52 -14.86
N ILE A 115 -16.04 11.78 -14.58
CA ILE A 115 -14.92 11.56 -15.50
C ILE A 115 -15.04 10.16 -16.12
N ALA A 116 -14.97 10.07 -17.44
CA ALA A 116 -15.19 8.81 -18.15
C ALA A 116 -13.94 7.92 -18.26
N LYS A 117 -12.74 8.53 -18.27
CA LYS A 117 -11.48 7.82 -18.54
C LYS A 117 -10.51 8.00 -17.38
N ASN A 118 -9.93 6.90 -16.91
CA ASN A 118 -8.96 6.89 -15.81
C ASN A 118 -9.46 7.63 -14.56
N ASN A 119 -10.76 7.52 -14.29
CA ASN A 119 -11.45 8.26 -13.25
C ASN A 119 -11.07 7.79 -11.85
N ILE A 120 -10.97 6.48 -11.62
CA ILE A 120 -10.54 5.90 -10.35
C ILE A 120 -9.11 6.31 -10.03
N GLU A 121 -8.18 6.19 -10.99
CA GLU A 121 -6.79 6.57 -10.80
C GLU A 121 -6.67 8.06 -10.50
N PHE A 122 -7.38 8.91 -11.26
CA PHE A 122 -7.39 10.34 -11.03
C PHE A 122 -8.00 10.71 -9.68
N ALA A 123 -9.09 10.04 -9.28
CA ALA A 123 -9.74 10.24 -8.00
C ALA A 123 -8.79 9.95 -6.84
N PHE A 124 -8.03 8.84 -6.90
CA PHE A 124 -7.01 8.53 -5.90
C PHE A 124 -5.87 9.56 -5.86
N LEU A 125 -5.43 10.10 -7.01
CA LEU A 125 -4.41 11.15 -7.03
C LEU A 125 -4.90 12.43 -6.34
N ILE A 126 -6.11 12.88 -6.66
CA ILE A 126 -6.72 14.07 -6.02
C ILE A 126 -6.97 13.82 -4.53
N SER A 127 -7.47 12.65 -4.15
CA SER A 127 -7.68 12.26 -2.75
C SER A 127 -6.39 12.31 -1.95
N ASN A 128 -5.32 11.74 -2.49
CA ASN A 128 -4.01 11.76 -1.84
C ASN A 128 -3.40 13.17 -1.80
N TYR A 129 -3.60 13.99 -2.84
CA TYR A 129 -3.20 15.41 -2.77
C TYR A 129 -3.88 16.13 -1.61
N ILE A 130 -5.20 15.95 -1.41
CA ILE A 130 -5.94 16.56 -0.31
C ILE A 130 -5.39 16.13 1.05
N MET A 131 -5.18 14.82 1.23
CA MET A 131 -4.67 14.26 2.47
C MET A 131 -3.27 14.79 2.79
N LEU A 132 -2.35 14.70 1.85
CA LEU A 132 -0.96 15.11 2.03
C LEU A 132 -0.81 16.63 2.23
N LYS A 133 -1.66 17.44 1.60
CA LYS A 133 -1.71 18.90 1.80
C LYS A 133 -2.17 19.31 3.19
N LYS A 134 -2.92 18.43 3.87
CA LYS A 134 -3.41 18.61 5.25
C LYS A 134 -2.59 17.80 6.27
N ASP A 135 -1.34 17.50 5.93
CA ASP A 135 -0.39 16.75 6.77
C ASP A 135 -0.91 15.38 7.23
N ARG A 136 -1.73 14.73 6.40
CA ARG A 136 -2.23 13.36 6.61
C ARG A 136 -1.46 12.34 5.79
N TRP A 137 -1.75 11.06 6.01
CA TRP A 137 -1.09 9.97 5.31
C TRP A 137 -1.71 9.64 3.95
N PHE A 138 -0.95 8.90 3.14
CA PHE A 138 -1.42 8.34 1.87
C PHE A 138 -2.61 7.40 2.09
N LEU A 139 -3.66 7.59 1.28
CA LEU A 139 -4.77 6.67 1.11
C LEU A 139 -4.38 5.63 0.07
N ILE A 140 -3.70 4.57 0.53
CA ILE A 140 -3.31 3.42 -0.30
C ILE A 140 -4.47 2.42 -0.28
N PRO A 141 -5.12 2.13 -1.42
CA PRO A 141 -6.24 1.20 -1.46
C PRO A 141 -5.71 -0.23 -1.39
N TYR A 142 -5.38 -0.73 -0.21
CA TYR A 142 -4.91 -2.10 -0.06
C TYR A 142 -5.96 -3.11 -0.54
N GLU A 143 -5.51 -4.32 -0.90
CA GLU A 143 -6.42 -5.37 -1.41
C GLU A 143 -7.62 -5.66 -0.51
N TYR A 144 -7.45 -5.60 0.81
CA TYR A 144 -8.53 -5.87 1.76
C TYR A 144 -9.71 -4.91 1.59
N CYS A 145 -9.48 -3.68 1.11
CA CYS A 145 -10.54 -2.69 0.93
C CYS A 145 -11.05 -2.61 -0.52
N HIS A 146 -10.51 -3.39 -1.46
CA HIS A 146 -10.91 -3.29 -2.88
C HIS A 146 -12.38 -3.65 -3.12
N ILE A 147 -12.92 -4.62 -2.37
CA ILE A 147 -14.32 -5.05 -2.51
C ILE A 147 -15.24 -3.96 -1.96
N ASP A 148 -15.06 -3.59 -0.68
CA ASP A 148 -15.80 -2.50 -0.03
C ASP A 148 -15.74 -1.19 -0.83
N TYR A 149 -14.56 -0.87 -1.40
CA TYR A 149 -14.38 0.31 -2.23
C TYR A 149 -15.24 0.26 -3.49
N ARG A 150 -15.25 -0.88 -4.21
CA ARG A 150 -16.09 -1.03 -5.42
C ARG A 150 -17.56 -0.87 -5.08
N GLU A 151 -18.01 -1.52 -4.01
CA GLU A 151 -19.40 -1.42 -3.55
C GLU A 151 -19.78 0.02 -3.18
N ALA A 152 -18.91 0.73 -2.46
CA ALA A 152 -19.14 2.13 -2.10
C ALA A 152 -19.26 3.04 -3.34
N ILE A 153 -18.43 2.80 -4.36
CA ILE A 153 -18.46 3.56 -5.61
C ILE A 153 -19.71 3.24 -6.44
N GLU A 154 -20.04 1.96 -6.60
CA GLU A 154 -21.22 1.49 -7.35
C GLU A 154 -22.52 2.02 -6.74
N ASN A 155 -22.60 2.08 -5.40
CA ASN A 155 -23.75 2.58 -4.67
C ASN A 155 -23.75 4.11 -4.46
N ASN A 156 -22.72 4.81 -4.96
CA ASN A 156 -22.51 6.23 -4.71
C ASN A 156 -22.56 6.60 -3.21
N ASP A 157 -22.01 5.74 -2.35
CA ASP A 157 -22.08 5.82 -0.90
C ASP A 157 -20.86 6.57 -0.33
N LEU A 158 -21.05 7.88 -0.12
CA LEU A 158 -20.06 8.75 0.48
C LEU A 158 -19.67 8.31 1.90
N SER A 159 -20.60 7.79 2.70
CA SER A 159 -20.34 7.44 4.10
C SER A 159 -19.42 6.22 4.20
N SER A 160 -19.69 5.20 3.38
CA SER A 160 -18.82 4.03 3.26
C SER A 160 -17.43 4.42 2.75
N LEU A 161 -17.34 5.32 1.77
CA LEU A 161 -16.04 5.78 1.26
C LEU A 161 -15.23 6.55 2.33
N ILE A 162 -15.89 7.36 3.16
CA ILE A 162 -15.25 8.04 4.30
C ILE A 162 -14.71 7.02 5.30
N ARG A 163 -15.50 6.00 5.65
CA ARG A 163 -15.07 4.92 6.55
C ARG A 163 -13.85 4.20 6.00
N ILE A 164 -13.88 3.80 4.72
CA ILE A 164 -12.76 3.10 4.07
C ILE A 164 -11.48 3.95 4.12
N PHE A 165 -11.57 5.25 3.82
CA PHE A 165 -10.40 6.13 3.87
C PHE A 165 -9.83 6.28 5.28
N TYR A 166 -10.71 6.35 6.29
CA TYR A 166 -10.29 6.36 7.68
C TYR A 166 -9.60 5.05 8.08
N ASP A 167 -10.17 3.90 7.72
CA ASP A 167 -9.60 2.58 8.02
C ASP A 167 -8.23 2.39 7.35
N ILE A 168 -8.05 2.85 6.11
CA ILE A 168 -6.75 2.85 5.41
C ILE A 168 -5.69 3.64 6.18
N GLU A 169 -6.05 4.81 6.71
CA GLU A 169 -5.13 5.64 7.46
C GLU A 169 -4.82 5.03 8.85
N LEU A 170 -5.81 4.45 9.51
CA LEU A 170 -5.64 3.77 10.80
C LEU A 170 -4.67 2.59 10.74
N VAL A 171 -4.70 1.81 9.65
CA VAL A 171 -3.73 0.71 9.43
C VAL A 171 -2.28 1.22 9.42
N LYS A 172 -2.05 2.53 9.30
CA LYS A 172 -0.71 3.15 9.39
C LYS A 172 -0.38 3.76 10.75
N ASN A 173 -1.36 4.01 11.61
CA ASN A 173 -1.07 4.55 12.93
C ASN A 173 -0.61 3.40 13.84
N ASP A 174 0.70 3.40 14.07
CA ASP A 174 1.49 2.60 15.02
C ASP A 174 1.83 1.17 14.61
N LYS A 175 2.69 1.02 13.58
CA LYS A 175 3.63 -0.12 13.63
C LYS A 175 4.55 0.08 14.82
N ARG A 176 4.45 -0.78 15.84
CA ARG A 176 5.37 -0.75 16.99
C ARG A 176 6.76 -1.21 16.53
N PRO A 177 7.79 -0.36 16.56
CA PRO A 177 9.12 -0.76 16.11
C PRO A 177 9.72 -1.81 17.05
N CYS A 178 10.56 -2.69 16.50
CA CYS A 178 11.33 -3.62 17.30
C CYS A 178 12.53 -2.90 17.92
N LEU A 179 12.58 -2.88 19.25
CA LEU A 179 13.68 -2.27 20.02
C LEU A 179 14.86 -3.24 20.24
N LEU A 180 14.70 -4.51 19.89
CA LEU A 180 15.74 -5.52 20.03
C LEU A 180 16.75 -5.43 18.88
N SER A 181 17.98 -5.82 19.16
CA SER A 181 18.99 -6.11 18.15
C SER A 181 18.71 -7.43 17.43
N ARG A 182 19.34 -7.62 16.26
CA ARG A 182 19.25 -8.87 15.51
C ARG A 182 19.63 -10.10 16.33
N ASP A 183 20.69 -10.01 17.13
CA ASP A 183 21.17 -11.15 17.91
C ASP A 183 20.23 -11.48 19.07
N GLU A 184 19.60 -10.46 19.68
CA GLU A 184 18.55 -10.64 20.69
C GLU A 184 17.30 -11.30 20.09
N VAL A 185 16.91 -10.91 18.88
CA VAL A 185 15.80 -11.56 18.16
C VAL A 185 16.09 -13.03 17.92
N ILE A 186 17.28 -13.36 17.40
CA ILE A 186 17.71 -14.75 17.18
C ILE A 186 17.71 -15.54 18.49
N GLN A 187 18.21 -14.94 19.57
CA GLN A 187 18.28 -15.60 20.86
C GLN A 187 16.89 -15.85 21.45
N LYS A 188 15.96 -14.89 21.30
CA LYS A 188 14.58 -15.05 21.76
C LYS A 188 13.83 -16.13 20.97
N ILE A 189 14.03 -16.21 19.65
CA ILE A 189 13.45 -17.34 18.87
C ILE A 189 13.97 -18.69 19.38
N LYS A 190 15.25 -18.80 19.72
CA LYS A 190 15.79 -20.04 20.29
C LYS A 190 15.09 -20.43 21.60
N THR A 191 14.70 -19.47 22.44
CA THR A 191 14.00 -19.76 23.70
C THR A 191 12.57 -20.22 23.50
N ILE A 192 11.87 -19.72 22.47
CA ILE A 192 10.47 -20.11 22.16
C ILE A 192 10.38 -21.21 21.08
N LYS A 193 11.51 -21.78 20.66
CA LYS A 193 11.59 -22.73 19.55
C LYS A 193 10.69 -23.95 19.73
N GLU A 194 10.70 -24.55 20.92
CA GLU A 194 9.91 -25.75 21.20
C GLU A 194 8.41 -25.47 21.01
N GLU A 195 7.93 -24.33 21.51
CA GLU A 195 6.55 -23.89 21.37
C GLU A 195 6.16 -23.66 19.90
N LEU A 196 7.03 -23.00 19.13
CA LEU A 196 6.83 -22.79 17.69
C LEU A 196 6.71 -24.10 16.92
N VAL A 197 7.53 -25.10 17.25
CA VAL A 197 7.48 -26.41 16.58
C VAL A 197 6.25 -27.21 17.01
N SER A 198 5.95 -27.27 18.30
CA SER A 198 4.91 -28.15 18.83
C SER A 198 3.49 -27.59 18.70
N ILE A 199 3.30 -26.29 18.89
CA ILE A 199 1.98 -25.65 18.88
C ILE A 199 1.65 -25.10 17.50
N TYR A 200 2.62 -24.43 16.86
CA TYR A 200 2.42 -23.76 15.58
C TYR A 200 2.84 -24.61 14.37
N CYS A 201 3.24 -25.86 14.59
CA CYS A 201 3.61 -26.81 13.53
C CYS A 201 4.69 -26.27 12.58
N VAL A 202 5.62 -25.45 13.11
CA VAL A 202 6.70 -24.85 12.32
C VAL A 202 7.72 -25.93 11.97
N ASN A 203 7.95 -26.12 10.67
CA ASN A 203 9.03 -26.93 10.13
C ASN A 203 10.31 -26.11 10.02
N LYS A 204 10.22 -24.92 9.41
CA LYS A 204 11.32 -23.96 9.32
C LYS A 204 10.85 -22.54 9.56
N LEU A 205 11.71 -21.73 10.17
CA LEU A 205 11.47 -20.30 10.35
C LEU A 205 12.72 -19.53 9.94
N TYR A 206 12.52 -18.46 9.18
CA TYR A 206 13.58 -17.59 8.70
C TYR A 206 13.31 -16.16 9.14
N LEU A 207 14.36 -15.46 9.56
CA LEU A 207 14.35 -14.00 9.65
C LEU A 207 14.58 -13.43 8.26
N PHE A 208 13.79 -12.41 7.92
CA PHE A 208 13.79 -11.75 6.62
C PHE A 208 13.90 -10.23 6.79
N GLY A 209 13.85 -9.50 5.67
CA GLY A 209 13.69 -8.06 5.68
C GLY A 209 14.92 -7.31 6.18
N SER A 210 14.66 -6.18 6.84
CA SER A 210 15.73 -5.23 7.22
C SER A 210 16.66 -5.78 8.30
N PHE A 211 16.12 -6.57 9.23
CA PHE A 211 16.90 -7.23 10.29
C PHE A 211 17.83 -8.29 9.72
N ALA A 212 17.37 -9.11 8.77
CA ALA A 212 18.23 -10.13 8.16
C ALA A 212 19.40 -9.51 7.37
N LYS A 213 19.15 -8.39 6.68
CA LYS A 213 20.16 -7.65 5.90
C LYS A 213 21.10 -6.79 6.75
N GLY A 214 20.79 -6.57 8.02
CA GLY A 214 21.57 -5.69 8.90
C GLY A 214 21.43 -4.20 8.56
N ASN A 215 20.33 -3.80 7.92
CA ASN A 215 20.00 -2.39 7.64
C ASN A 215 18.71 -1.94 8.31
N ASN A 216 18.34 -2.59 9.43
CA ASN A 216 17.23 -2.19 10.27
C ASN A 216 17.48 -0.81 10.92
N THR A 217 16.39 -0.11 11.21
CA THR A 217 16.39 1.22 11.83
C THR A 217 15.52 1.21 13.08
N GLU A 218 15.52 2.29 13.85
CA GLU A 218 14.64 2.48 15.03
C GLU A 218 13.14 2.45 14.70
N LYS A 219 12.77 2.37 13.42
CA LYS A 219 11.38 2.27 12.93
C LYS A 219 11.07 0.93 12.28
N SER A 220 12.02 -0.01 12.31
CA SER A 220 11.88 -1.32 11.66
C SER A 220 11.02 -2.26 12.51
N ASP A 221 10.13 -2.98 11.84
CA ASP A 221 9.41 -4.15 12.30
C ASP A 221 10.23 -5.44 12.08
N LEU A 222 9.68 -6.58 12.50
CA LEU A 222 10.27 -7.90 12.25
C LEU A 222 9.53 -8.62 11.12
N ASP A 223 10.29 -9.01 10.11
CA ASP A 223 9.78 -9.83 9.01
C ASP A 223 10.25 -11.29 9.18
N PHE A 224 9.33 -12.25 9.14
CA PHE A 224 9.63 -13.67 9.14
C PHE A 224 9.02 -14.39 7.94
N VAL A 225 9.70 -15.46 7.52
CA VAL A 225 9.19 -16.42 6.55
C VAL A 225 9.10 -17.79 7.20
N VAL A 226 7.96 -18.46 7.07
CA VAL A 226 7.67 -19.75 7.72
C VAL A 226 7.37 -20.86 6.70
N ILE A 227 7.82 -22.06 7.04
CA ILE A 227 7.40 -23.32 6.41
C ILE A 227 6.73 -24.13 7.51
N PHE A 228 5.46 -24.49 7.31
CA PHE A 228 4.75 -25.41 8.20
C PHE A 228 4.96 -26.87 7.79
N ASN A 229 4.71 -27.79 8.71
CA ASN A 229 4.66 -29.23 8.41
C ASN A 229 3.57 -29.54 7.36
N GLU A 230 3.82 -30.58 6.54
CA GLU A 230 2.98 -30.95 5.37
C GLU A 230 1.54 -31.37 5.72
N SER A 231 1.21 -31.49 7.00
CA SER A 231 -0.10 -31.92 7.49
C SER A 231 -1.20 -30.86 7.42
N LEU A 232 -0.88 -29.58 7.14
CA LEU A 232 -1.85 -28.48 7.15
C LEU A 232 -2.39 -28.15 5.73
N ILE A 233 -3.71 -28.01 5.61
CA ILE A 233 -4.33 -27.48 4.38
C ILE A 233 -4.24 -25.95 4.31
N ASN A 234 -4.43 -25.36 3.12
CA ASN A 234 -4.24 -23.91 2.89
C ASN A 234 -5.04 -23.01 3.85
N LYS A 235 -6.27 -23.38 4.21
CA LYS A 235 -7.09 -22.62 5.16
C LYS A 235 -6.46 -22.61 6.56
N GLU A 236 -6.02 -23.77 7.04
CA GLU A 236 -5.36 -23.93 8.33
C GLU A 236 -4.02 -23.18 8.39
N LYS A 237 -3.27 -23.17 7.27
CA LYS A 237 -2.04 -22.36 7.18
C LYS A 237 -2.31 -20.87 7.37
N ASN A 238 -3.36 -20.33 6.77
CA ASN A 238 -3.71 -18.92 6.93
C ASN A 238 -4.10 -18.58 8.37
N ASP A 239 -4.90 -19.44 9.00
CA ASP A 239 -5.28 -19.29 10.42
C ASP A 239 -4.04 -19.38 11.32
N MET A 240 -3.12 -20.31 11.01
CA MET A 240 -1.87 -20.48 11.74
C MET A 240 -0.95 -19.27 11.61
N ILE A 241 -0.79 -18.71 10.40
CA ILE A 241 -0.03 -17.48 10.17
C ILE A 241 -0.59 -16.33 10.99
N LYS A 242 -1.92 -16.15 11.01
CA LYS A 242 -2.55 -15.09 11.79
C LYS A 242 -2.29 -15.25 13.29
N ASN A 243 -2.44 -16.47 13.81
CA ASN A 243 -2.24 -16.76 15.23
C ASN A 243 -0.77 -16.61 15.64
N MET A 244 0.15 -17.15 14.84
CA MET A 244 1.60 -17.06 15.08
C MET A 244 2.08 -15.62 14.97
N LYS A 245 1.59 -14.84 13.99
CA LYS A 245 1.88 -13.41 13.90
C LYS A 245 1.51 -12.67 15.19
N ASN A 246 0.30 -12.89 15.71
CA ASN A 246 -0.12 -12.25 16.95
C ASN A 246 0.74 -12.66 18.15
N TYR A 247 1.06 -13.95 18.25
CA TYR A 247 1.95 -14.46 19.30
C TYR A 247 3.34 -13.84 19.24
N LEU A 248 3.97 -13.85 18.06
CA LEU A 248 5.29 -13.24 17.87
C LEU A 248 5.26 -11.73 18.15
N SER A 249 4.23 -11.00 17.69
CA SER A 249 4.10 -9.57 18.00
C SER A 249 4.03 -9.29 19.50
N ASN A 250 3.39 -10.18 20.27
CA ASN A 250 3.34 -10.06 21.72
C ASN A 250 4.67 -10.41 22.37
N GLU A 251 5.32 -11.49 21.92
CA GLU A 251 6.64 -11.88 22.42
C GLU A 251 7.67 -10.78 22.19
N PHE A 252 7.71 -10.19 20.99
CA PHE A 252 8.71 -9.17 20.66
C PHE A 252 8.32 -7.75 21.08
N ASP A 253 7.10 -7.55 21.59
CA ASP A 253 6.50 -6.23 21.86
C ASP A 253 6.65 -5.25 20.69
N CYS A 254 6.52 -5.78 19.47
CA CYS A 254 6.66 -5.03 18.24
C CYS A 254 5.74 -5.59 17.16
N ASP A 255 5.65 -4.89 16.05
CA ASP A 255 4.95 -5.40 14.89
C ASP A 255 5.77 -6.49 14.21
N VAL A 256 5.08 -7.57 13.86
CA VAL A 256 5.64 -8.71 13.13
C VAL A 256 4.85 -8.93 11.85
N ASP A 257 5.57 -9.05 10.73
CA ASP A 257 5.03 -9.57 9.47
C ASP A 257 5.52 -11.00 9.25
N LEU A 258 4.59 -11.90 8.94
CA LEU A 258 4.84 -13.34 8.80
C LEU A 258 4.28 -13.82 7.46
N LEU A 259 5.12 -14.44 6.64
CA LEU A 259 4.76 -14.92 5.29
C LEU A 259 5.04 -16.41 5.14
N ASP A 260 4.17 -17.11 4.41
CA ASP A 260 4.45 -18.47 3.96
C ASP A 260 5.59 -18.48 2.93
N PHE A 261 6.49 -19.45 3.02
CA PHE A 261 7.66 -19.54 2.14
C PHE A 261 7.29 -19.66 0.66
N SER A 262 6.24 -20.40 0.31
CA SER A 262 5.81 -20.53 -1.08
C SER A 262 5.32 -19.19 -1.64
N TYR A 263 4.60 -18.43 -0.81
CA TYR A 263 4.18 -17.08 -1.16
C TYR A 263 5.38 -16.13 -1.30
N ALA A 264 6.31 -16.17 -0.35
CA ALA A 264 7.53 -15.37 -0.38
C ALA A 264 8.37 -15.64 -1.64
N LEU A 265 8.56 -16.92 -1.99
CA LEU A 265 9.31 -17.34 -3.17
C LEU A 265 8.69 -16.86 -4.49
N ASN A 266 7.35 -16.82 -4.55
CA ASN A 266 6.62 -16.36 -5.73
C ASN A 266 6.53 -14.84 -5.83
N THR A 267 6.65 -14.14 -4.70
CA THR A 267 6.42 -12.68 -4.62
C THR A 267 7.72 -11.88 -4.64
N PHE A 268 8.80 -12.39 -4.05
CA PHE A 268 10.06 -11.66 -3.91
C PHE A 268 11.09 -12.03 -4.97
N ASP A 269 11.94 -11.07 -5.33
CA ASP A 269 13.10 -11.31 -6.18
C ASP A 269 14.04 -12.31 -5.50
N LYS A 270 14.61 -13.26 -6.26
CA LYS A 270 15.51 -14.30 -5.75
C LYS A 270 16.69 -13.71 -4.96
N SER A 271 17.19 -12.54 -5.37
CA SER A 271 18.24 -11.80 -4.65
C SER A 271 17.84 -11.40 -3.22
N GLN A 272 16.55 -11.23 -2.93
CA GLN A 272 16.06 -10.94 -1.58
C GLN A 272 16.08 -12.19 -0.70
N MET A 273 15.81 -13.35 -1.30
CA MET A 273 15.78 -14.65 -0.62
C MET A 273 17.20 -15.09 -0.18
N GLU A 274 18.26 -14.58 -0.80
CA GLU A 274 19.66 -14.84 -0.42
C GLU A 274 20.01 -14.33 0.98
N TYR A 275 19.24 -13.38 1.52
CA TYR A 275 19.47 -12.81 2.85
C TYR A 275 18.69 -13.51 3.97
N LEU A 276 17.97 -14.61 3.68
CA LEU A 276 17.23 -15.34 4.72
C LEU A 276 18.20 -15.91 5.77
N ILE A 277 17.93 -15.63 7.04
CA ILE A 277 18.66 -16.22 8.16
C ILE A 277 17.78 -17.31 8.78
N THR A 278 18.21 -18.57 8.69
CA THR A 278 17.52 -19.70 9.31
C THR A 278 17.55 -19.60 10.83
N LEU A 279 16.39 -19.71 11.47
CA LEU A 279 16.21 -19.67 12.92
C LEU A 279 15.78 -21.04 13.48
N ILE A 280 14.94 -21.77 12.73
CA ILE A 280 14.46 -23.13 13.01
C ILE A 280 14.71 -24.01 11.80
#